data_AF-A0A257XAE1-F1
#
_entry.id   AF-A0A257XAE1-F1
#
_cell.length_a   1.000
_cell.length_b   1.000
_cell.length_c   1.000
_cell.angle_alpha   90.00
_cell.angle_beta   90.00
_cell.angle_gamma   90.00
#
_symmetry.space_group_name_H-M   'P 1'
#
loop_
_entity.id
_entity.type
_entity.pdbx_description
1 polymer ?
#
loop_
_entity_poly.entity_id
_entity_poly.type
_entity_poly.pdbx_seq_one_letter_code
_entity_poly.pdbx_strand_id
1 'polypeptide(L)' 'TVCYVPAPSFAAGTLAQMRQALQHKLGDDFRLEFERVNDVERTPAGKHRWLITTLKEGKNI' A
#
# COMPACT_ATOMS: atom_id res chain seq x y z
N THR A 1 -3.30 -5.38 -0.03
CA THR A 1 -2.51 -4.84 -1.16
C THR A 1 -2.38 -3.35 -1.00
N VAL A 2 -1.21 -2.79 -1.31
CA VAL A 2 -0.91 -1.36 -1.30
C VAL A 2 -0.87 -0.87 -2.74
N CYS A 3 -1.82 -0.02 -3.12
CA CYS A 3 -1.86 0.57 -4.46
C CYS A 3 -0.95 1.80 -4.52
N TYR A 4 -0.20 1.96 -5.61
CA TYR A 4 0.66 3.12 -5.83
C TYR A 4 0.56 3.64 -7.26
N VAL A 5 0.65 4.96 -7.40
CA VAL A 5 0.74 5.66 -8.70
C VAL A 5 2.19 6.14 -8.85
N PRO A 6 2.98 5.59 -9.78
CA PRO A 6 4.36 6.01 -9.97
C PRO A 6 4.41 7.39 -10.63
N ALA A 7 5.17 8.31 -10.04
CA ALA A 7 5.53 9.55 -10.70
C ALA A 7 6.46 9.30 -11.91
N PRO A 8 6.60 10.24 -12.86
CA PRO A 8 7.54 10.09 -13.98
C PRO A 8 8.98 9.78 -13.55
N SER A 9 9.40 10.27 -12.38
CA SER A 9 10.72 10.04 -11.79
C SER A 9 10.79 8.83 -10.85
N PHE A 10 9.82 7.90 -10.93
CA PHE A 10 9.77 6.75 -10.05
C PHE A 10 10.92 5.77 -10.36
N ALA A 11 11.88 5.66 -9.44
CA ALA A 11 13.01 4.78 -9.60
C ALA A 11 12.65 3.33 -9.27
N ALA A 12 13.29 2.37 -9.92
CA ALA A 12 13.07 0.94 -9.68
C ALA A 12 13.28 0.55 -8.21
N GLY A 13 14.23 1.20 -7.51
CA GLY A 13 14.52 0.97 -6.09
C GLY A 13 13.51 1.57 -5.11
N THR A 14 12.56 2.39 -5.57
CA THR A 14 11.57 3.04 -4.68
C THR A 14 10.62 2.01 -4.06
N LEU A 15 10.21 0.98 -4.81
CA LEU A 15 9.34 -0.08 -4.28
C LEU A 15 10.01 -0.89 -3.16
N ALA A 16 11.29 -1.20 -3.31
CA ALA A 16 12.04 -1.93 -2.29
C ALA A 16 12.11 -1.12 -0.98
N GLN A 17 12.39 0.18 -1.08
CA GLN A 17 12.40 1.09 0.08
C GLN A 17 11.01 1.21 0.73
N MET A 18 9.95 1.36 -0.08
CA MET A 18 8.57 1.40 0.44
C MET A 18 8.20 0.09 1.15
N ARG A 19 8.56 -1.06 0.58
CA ARG A 19 8.32 -2.38 1.19
C ARG A 19 9.04 -2.49 2.53
N GLN A 20 10.32 -2.17 2.60
CA GLN A 20 11.09 -2.22 3.84
C GLN A 20 10.48 -1.30 4.93
N ALA A 21 10.16 -0.06 4.57
CA ALA A 21 9.61 0.91 5.50
C ALA A 21 8.20 0.51 6.01
N LEU A 22 7.35 -0.03 5.13
CA LEU A 22 6.02 -0.49 5.51
C LEU A 22 6.10 -1.78 6.34
N GLN A 23 6.96 -2.74 5.97
CA GLN A 23 7.15 -3.96 6.75
C GLN A 23 7.68 -3.65 8.15
N HIS A 24 8.64 -2.73 8.27
CA HIS A 24 9.15 -2.29 9.57
C HIS A 24 8.07 -1.70 10.48
N LYS A 25 7.09 -0.98 9.89
CA LYS A 25 5.99 -0.38 10.65
C LYS A 25 4.90 -1.37 11.02
N LEU A 26 4.63 -2.34 10.16
CA LEU A 26 3.52 -3.28 10.33
C LEU A 26 3.94 -4.54 11.10
N GLY A 27 5.23 -4.87 11.11
CA GLY A 27 5.73 -6.13 11.65
C GLY A 27 5.43 -7.30 10.72
N ASP A 28 5.76 -8.51 11.16
CA ASP A 28 5.71 -9.72 10.34
C ASP A 28 4.30 -10.33 10.23
N ASP A 29 3.34 -9.83 11.01
CA ASP A 29 1.93 -10.24 10.97
C ASP A 29 1.23 -9.86 9.66
N PHE A 30 1.85 -8.98 8.86
CA PHE A 30 1.30 -8.48 7.62
C PHE A 30 2.14 -8.88 6.42
N ARG A 31 1.49 -9.52 5.43
CA ARG A 31 2.05 -9.71 4.10
C ARG A 31 1.75 -8.52 3.21
N LEU A 32 2.79 -7.86 2.71
CA LEU A 32 2.68 -6.73 1.81
C LEU A 32 2.73 -7.16 0.34
N GLU A 33 1.71 -6.76 -0.42
CA GLU A 33 1.65 -6.86 -1.88
C GLU A 33 1.48 -5.45 -2.45
N PHE A 34 2.15 -5.13 -3.56
CA PHE A 34 2.11 -3.80 -4.19
C PHE A 34 1.49 -3.88 -5.57
N GLU A 35 0.61 -2.95 -5.88
CA GLU A 35 -0.09 -2.89 -7.16
C GLU A 35 0.05 -1.50 -7.78
N ARG A 36 0.53 -1.46 -9.02
CA ARG A 36 0.60 -0.22 -9.79
C ARG A 36 -0.78 0.12 -10.31
N VAL A 37 -1.25 1.33 -10.04
CA VAL A 37 -2.54 1.84 -10.54
C VAL A 37 -2.36 3.17 -11.25
N ASN A 38 -3.33 3.55 -12.08
CA ASN A 38 -3.31 4.82 -12.83
C ASN A 38 -3.83 6.00 -11.98
N ASP A 39 -4.74 5.73 -11.06
CA ASP A 39 -5.27 6.71 -10.12
C ASP A 39 -5.63 6.04 -8.79
N VAL A 40 -5.67 6.84 -7.73
CA VAL A 40 -6.12 6.41 -6.40
C VAL A 40 -7.25 7.33 -5.97
N GLU A 41 -8.34 6.72 -5.52
CA GLU A 41 -9.53 7.48 -5.16
C GLU A 41 -9.23 8.53 -4.08
N ARG A 42 -9.85 9.70 -4.23
CA ARG A 42 -9.71 10.83 -3.32
C ARG A 42 -11.03 11.18 -2.67
N THR A 43 -10.96 11.74 -1.46
CA THR A 43 -12.11 12.37 -0.83
C THR A 43 -12.53 13.62 -1.63
N PRO A 44 -13.75 14.14 -1.44
CA PRO A 44 -14.16 15.41 -2.06
C PRO A 44 -13.21 16.58 -1.77
N ALA A 45 -12.51 16.54 -0.63
CA ALA A 45 -11.49 17.50 -0.24
C ALA A 45 -10.10 17.23 -0.87
N GLY A 46 -9.98 16.28 -1.80
CA GLY A 46 -8.76 15.97 -2.54
C GLY A 46 -7.73 15.12 -1.79
N LYS A 47 -8.00 14.67 -0.56
CA LYS A 47 -7.09 13.77 0.19
C LYS A 47 -7.20 12.34 -0.33
N HIS A 48 -6.13 11.56 -0.26
CA HIS A 48 -6.19 10.14 -0.60
C HIS A 48 -7.20 9.39 0.28
N ARG A 49 -8.13 8.67 -0.36
CA ARG A 49 -9.10 7.82 0.33
C ARG A 49 -8.47 6.46 0.55
N TRP A 50 -8.21 6.12 1.81
CA TRP A 50 -7.73 4.80 2.20
C TRP A 50 -8.93 3.94 2.58
N LEU A 51 -9.34 3.02 1.69
CA LEU A 51 -10.26 1.95 2.10
C LEU A 51 -9.46 0.72 2.53
N ILE A 52 -9.61 0.31 3.78
CA ILE A 52 -9.34 -1.08 4.16
C ILE A 52 -10.57 -1.87 3.72
N THR A 53 -10.55 -2.39 2.48
CA THR A 53 -11.72 -3.07 1.89
C THR A 53 -11.91 -4.49 2.42
N THR A 54 -10.87 -5.11 2.99
CA THR A 54 -10.92 -6.52 3.37
C THR A 54 -9.96 -6.80 4.51
N LEU A 55 -10.49 -6.93 5.72
CA LEU A 55 -9.81 -7.58 6.83
C LEU A 55 -10.20 -9.06 6.76
N LYS A 56 -9.29 -9.93 6.31
CA LYS A 56 -9.44 -11.35 6.59
C LYS A 56 -8.93 -11.54 8.01
N GLU A 57 -9.82 -11.75 8.96
CA GLU A 57 -9.42 -12.21 10.29
C GLU A 57 -8.61 -13.49 10.13
N GLY A 58 -7.38 -13.47 10.64
CA GLY A 58 -6.58 -14.67 10.82
C GLY A 58 -7.38 -15.60 11.71
N LYS A 59 -7.78 -16.75 11.18
CA LYS A 59 -8.49 -17.79 11.92
C LYS A 59 -7.60 -18.19 13.10
N ASN A 60 -7.96 -17.79 14.32
CA ASN A 60 -7.38 -18.37 15.53
C ASN A 60 -7.68 -19.88 15.48
N ILE A 61 -6.63 -20.68 15.35
CA ILE A 61 -6.62 -22.12 15.60
C ILE A 61 -6.05 -22.36 16.99
#